data_AF-A0A944C9D4-F1
#
_entry.id   AF-A0A944C9D4-F1
#
_cell.length_a   1.000
_cell.length_b   1.000
_cell.length_c   1.000
_cell.angle_alpha   90.00
_cell.angle_beta   90.00
_cell.angle_gamma   90.00
#
_symmetry.space_group_name_H-M   'P 1'
#
loop_
_entity.id
_entity.type
_entity.pdbx_description
1 polymer ?
#
loop_
_entity_poly.entity_id
_entity_poly.type
_entity_poly.pdbx_seq_one_letter_code
_entity_poly.pdbx_strand_id
1 'polypeptide(L)' 'MTEPVFGRLVAAMVTPFDADLNVDFARAQALAKRLVDGGCDALAVCAT' A
#
# COMPACT_ATOMS: atom_id res chain seq x y z
N MET A 1 24.21 3.86 12.51
CA MET A 1 22.96 3.09 12.34
C MET A 1 22.76 2.95 10.84
N THR A 2 22.73 1.73 10.31
CA THR A 2 22.42 1.48 8.90
C THR A 2 20.93 1.72 8.66
N GLU A 3 20.58 2.42 7.58
CA GLU A 3 19.17 2.65 7.24
C GLU A 3 18.53 1.34 6.73
N PRO A 4 17.36 0.93 7.25
CA PRO A 4 16.67 -0.26 6.73
C PRO A 4 16.21 -0.03 5.29
N VAL A 5 16.31 -1.07 4.46
CA VAL A 5 15.96 -1.01 3.01
C VAL A 5 14.53 -0.55 2.76
N PHE A 6 13.60 -0.87 3.66
CA PHE A 6 12.17 -0.54 3.54
C PHE A 6 11.71 0.56 4.50
N GLY A 7 12.65 1.30 5.10
CA GLY A 7 12.35 2.27 6.14
C GLY A 7 11.82 1.60 7.42
N ARG A 8 10.96 2.31 8.15
CA ARG A 8 10.51 1.92 9.50
C ARG A 8 8.99 1.74 9.60
N LEU A 9 8.22 2.33 8.69
CA LEU A 9 6.77 2.19 8.62
C LEU A 9 6.35 1.49 7.32
N VAL A 10 6.04 0.19 7.42
CA VAL A 10 5.58 -0.64 6.30
C VAL A 10 4.10 -0.99 6.49
N ALA A 11 3.22 -0.46 5.64
CA ALA A 11 1.79 -0.74 5.73
C ALA A 11 1.42 -1.99 4.91
N ALA A 12 0.71 -2.94 5.51
CA ALA A 12 0.02 -4.00 4.77
C ALA A 12 -1.20 -3.41 4.06
N MET A 13 -1.06 -3.10 2.77
CA MET A 13 -2.08 -2.41 2.01
C MET A 13 -3.25 -3.35 1.69
N VAL A 14 -4.47 -2.89 1.98
CA VAL A 14 -5.69 -3.60 1.57
C VAL A 14 -5.85 -3.61 0.06
N THR A 15 -6.41 -4.70 -0.48
CA THR A 15 -6.76 -4.81 -1.90
C THR A 15 -8.17 -4.26 -2.13
N PRO A 16 -8.33 -3.13 -2.84
CA PRO A 16 -9.67 -2.62 -3.15
C PRO A 16 -10.31 -3.49 -4.23
N PHE A 17 -11.58 -3.82 -4.02
CA PHE A 17 -12.41 -4.51 -5.01
C PHE A 17 -13.56 -3.60 -5.48
N ASP A 18 -13.98 -3.78 -6.72
CA ASP A 18 -15.20 -3.16 -7.25
C ASP A 18 -16.46 -3.95 -6.83
N ALA A 19 -17.62 -3.50 -7.31
CA ALA A 19 -18.90 -4.13 -6.97
C ALA A 19 -19.04 -5.57 -7.50
N ASP A 20 -18.27 -5.91 -8.53
CA ASP A 20 -18.26 -7.22 -9.19
C ASP A 20 -17.14 -8.14 -8.63
N LEU A 21 -16.48 -7.72 -7.54
CA LEU A 21 -15.36 -8.41 -6.88
C LEU A 21 -14.09 -8.52 -7.75
N ASN A 22 -13.95 -7.69 -8.78
CA ASN A 22 -12.68 -7.54 -9.50
C ASN A 22 -11.77 -6.57 -8.74
N VAL A 23 -10.46 -6.72 -8.92
CA VAL A 23 -9.49 -5.79 -8.32
C VAL A 23 -9.66 -4.41 -8.95
N ASP A 24 -9.93 -3.40 -8.12
CA ASP A 24 -9.99 -2.00 -8.54
C ASP A 24 -8.59 -1.39 -8.48
N PHE A 25 -7.87 -1.49 -9.61
CA PHE A 25 -6.51 -0.97 -9.73
C PHE A 25 -6.42 0.56 -9.62
N ALA A 26 -7.44 1.30 -10.05
CA ALA A 26 -7.45 2.75 -9.95
C ALA A 26 -7.54 3.21 -8.49
N ARG A 27 -8.40 2.56 -7.69
CA ARG A 27 -8.44 2.78 -6.24
C ARG A 27 -7.18 2.28 -5.55
N ALA A 28 -6.61 1.15 -5.98
CA ALA A 28 -5.34 0.66 -5.42
C ALA A 28 -4.21 1.68 -5.60
N GLN A 29 -4.08 2.27 -6.80
CA GLN A 29 -3.11 3.33 -7.07
C GLN A 29 -3.36 4.58 -6.21
N ALA A 30 -4.62 5.04 -6.11
CA ALA A 30 -4.97 6.20 -5.31
C ALA A 30 -4.68 5.98 -3.81
N LEU A 31 -4.96 4.77 -3.30
CA LEU A 31 -4.65 4.39 -1.93
C LEU A 31 -3.15 4.35 -1.68
N ALA A 32 -2.38 3.72 -2.58
CA ALA A 32 -0.92 3.65 -2.47
C ALA A 32 -0.30 5.06 -2.39
N LYS A 33 -0.75 5.97 -3.27
CA LYS A 33 -0.30 7.38 -3.23
C LYS A 33 -0.63 8.04 -1.89
N ARG A 34 -1.85 7.87 -1.38
CA ARG A 34 -2.26 8.45 -0.10
C ARG A 34 -1.44 7.92 1.08
N LEU A 35 -1.08 6.64 1.08
CA LEU A 35 -0.29 6.03 2.16
C LEU A 35 1.16 6.52 2.15
N VAL A 36 1.77 6.63 0.96
CA VAL A 36 3.12 7.18 0.81
C VAL A 36 3.16 8.67 1.15
N ASP A 37 2.23 9.47 0.61
CA ASP A 37 2.10 10.90 0.94
C ASP A 37 1.79 11.12 2.45
N GLY A 38 1.20 10.10 3.10
CA GLY A 38 0.93 10.06 4.55
C GLY A 38 2.10 9.58 5.41
N GLY A 39 3.26 9.25 4.83
CA GLY A 39 4.48 8.91 5.56
C GLY A 39 4.76 7.41 5.71
N CYS A 40 4.07 6.53 4.99
CA CYS A 40 4.48 5.13 4.89
C CYS A 40 5.75 5.03 4.02
N ASP A 41 6.79 4.38 4.55
CA ASP A 41 8.06 4.20 3.85
C ASP A 41 7.96 3.10 2.78
N ALA A 42 7.15 2.08 3.04
CA ALA A 42 6.88 1.00 2.11
C ALA A 42 5.46 0.43 2.26
N LEU A 43 5.00 -0.26 1.21
CA LEU A 43 3.71 -0.93 1.16
C LEU A 43 3.93 -2.42 0.90
N ALA A 44 3.42 -3.27 1.79
CA ALA A 44 3.31 -4.70 1.54
C ALA A 44 2.00 -4.97 0.79
N VAL A 45 2.10 -5.56 -0.40
CA VAL A 45 0.97 -5.83 -1.31
C VAL A 45 0.70 -7.33 -1.34
N CYS A 46 -0.56 -7.73 -1.50
CA CYS A 46 -0.98 -9.14 -1.40
C CYS A 46 -0.47 -9.80 -0.10
N ALA A 47 -0.57 -9.05 1.00
CA ALA A 47 -0.35 -9.58 2.34
C ALA A 47 -1.47 -10.57 2.73
N THR A 48 -1.42 -11.08 3.96
CA THR A 48 -2.39 -12.02 4.56
C THR A 48 -3.84 -11.83 4.14
#